data_AF-A0A354MS48-F1
#
_entry.id   AF-A0A354MS48-F1
#
_cell.length_a   1.000
_cell.length_b   1.000
_cell.length_c   1.000
_cell.angle_alpha   90.00
_cell.angle_beta   90.00
_cell.angle_gamma   90.00
#
_symmetry.space_group_name_H-M   'P 1'
#
loop_
_entity.id
_entity.type
_entity.pdbx_description
1 polymer ?
#
loop_
_entity_poly.entity_id
_entity_poly.type
_entity_poly.pdbx_seq_one_letter_code
_entity_poly.pdbx_strand_id
1 'polypeptide(L)'
;MRLCDDQVDRDFERFDNAALPGLAKLFIGKTGIVDHKWSSDKQVARIFQTEVVREDGAEFIKAWAYIRRGEANDEIIADIEAGIKKEVSVGCAMGRSVCSICGSDYGSCGHRKGESYDGQVCCAILQEPMDAYEFSFVAVPAQREAGVLKGLGCGKPKLKALADEFGAQAEYRALYQQAELGKRYQKELEDSIVRLGLSLELGVEAPVLRSIAKTAAAEDLIKLKSALEERLAESMPLTTQLGGCRGKEEKVESGFLI
;
A
#
# COMPACT_ATOMS: atom_id res chain seq x y z
N MET A 1 -12.02 8.25 6.12
CA MET A 1 -11.78 9.29 7.15
C MET A 1 -11.79 8.65 8.52
N ARG A 2 -11.08 9.23 9.49
CA ARG A 2 -11.12 8.91 10.92
C ARG A 2 -12.06 9.90 11.59
N LEU A 3 -13.11 9.41 12.24
CA LEU A 3 -14.18 10.23 12.83
C LEU A 3 -13.88 10.62 14.28
N CYS A 4 -13.71 9.62 15.14
CA CYS A 4 -13.35 9.78 16.54
C CYS A 4 -12.66 8.51 17.04
N ASP A 5 -12.04 8.59 18.22
CA ASP A 5 -11.20 7.54 18.80
C ASP A 5 -11.26 7.50 20.33
N ASP A 6 -10.54 6.54 20.91
CA ASP A 6 -10.45 6.29 22.34
C ASP A 6 -9.41 7.16 23.09
N GLN A 7 -8.78 8.12 22.41
CA GLN A 7 -7.77 9.00 22.97
C GLN A 7 -8.38 10.28 23.55
N VAL A 8 -7.64 10.88 24.50
CA VAL A 8 -8.04 12.14 25.15
C VAL A 8 -7.90 13.31 24.17
N ASP A 9 -9.03 13.96 23.90
CA ASP A 9 -9.13 15.09 23.00
C ASP A 9 -8.73 16.43 23.65
N ARG A 10 -9.02 17.53 22.97
CA ARG A 10 -8.72 18.89 23.45
C ARG A 10 -9.63 19.34 24.60
N ASP A 11 -10.80 18.74 24.75
CA ASP A 11 -11.81 19.04 25.77
C ASP A 11 -11.71 18.09 26.98
N PHE A 12 -10.62 17.31 27.03
CA PHE A 12 -10.37 16.27 28.02
C PHE A 12 -11.49 15.23 28.05
N GLU A 13 -11.98 14.83 26.87
CA GLU A 13 -12.93 13.75 26.67
C GLU A 13 -12.29 12.63 25.86
N ARG A 14 -12.78 11.40 26.02
CA ARG A 14 -12.44 10.28 25.16
C ARG A 14 -13.61 9.32 25.04
N PHE A 15 -13.71 8.62 23.92
CA PHE A 15 -14.72 7.58 23.76
C PHE A 15 -14.29 6.29 24.44
N ASP A 16 -15.23 5.59 25.07
CA ASP A 16 -14.97 4.25 25.58
C ASP A 16 -14.82 3.25 24.43
N ASN A 17 -13.83 2.37 24.51
CA ASN A 17 -13.58 1.33 23.50
C ASN A 17 -14.82 0.47 23.27
N ALA A 18 -15.57 0.15 24.34
CA ALA A 18 -16.81 -0.60 24.26
C ALA A 18 -17.95 0.17 23.55
N ALA A 19 -17.89 1.50 23.52
CA ALA A 19 -18.88 2.34 22.86
C ALA A 19 -18.64 2.48 21.35
N LEU A 20 -17.38 2.41 20.89
CA LEU A 20 -17.02 2.63 19.48
C LEU A 20 -17.82 1.76 18.48
N PRO A 21 -18.03 0.44 18.70
CA PRO A 21 -18.81 -0.39 17.77
C PRO A 21 -20.29 0.01 17.68
N GLY A 22 -20.88 0.47 18.78
CA GLY A 22 -22.25 0.99 18.81
C GLY A 22 -22.35 2.30 18.06
N LEU A 23 -21.43 3.22 18.35
CA LEU A 23 -21.37 4.54 17.74
C LEU A 23 -21.09 4.46 16.22
N ALA A 24 -20.21 3.56 15.79
CA ALA A 24 -19.90 3.36 14.38
C ALA A 24 -21.14 3.02 13.54
N LYS A 25 -22.05 2.20 14.09
CA LYS A 25 -23.32 1.86 13.41
C LYS A 25 -24.22 3.06 13.24
N LEU A 26 -24.26 3.95 14.24
CA LEU A 26 -25.10 5.16 14.22
C LEU A 26 -24.65 6.16 13.13
N PHE A 27 -23.36 6.18 12.79
CA PHE A 27 -22.84 7.06 11.74
C PHE A 27 -23.20 6.65 10.31
N ILE A 28 -23.68 5.43 10.07
CA ILE A 28 -24.08 4.99 8.72
C ILE A 28 -25.26 5.83 8.24
N GLY A 29 -25.12 6.42 7.06
CA GLY A 29 -26.14 7.27 6.46
C GLY A 29 -26.18 8.70 7.00
N LYS A 30 -25.29 9.08 7.94
CA LYS A 30 -25.21 10.46 8.45
C LYS A 30 -24.53 11.39 7.45
N THR A 31 -25.00 12.62 7.45
CA THR A 31 -24.59 13.66 6.50
C THR A 31 -23.29 14.31 6.94
N GLY A 32 -22.45 14.64 5.95
CA GLY A 32 -21.28 15.47 6.09
C GLY A 32 -21.59 16.93 5.78
N ILE A 33 -21.30 17.81 6.72
CA ILE A 33 -21.49 19.26 6.60
C ILE A 33 -20.16 20.02 6.72
N VAL A 34 -20.21 21.35 6.68
CA VAL A 34 -19.04 22.22 6.85
C VAL A 34 -19.31 23.22 7.98
N ASP A 35 -18.34 23.37 8.89
CA ASP A 35 -18.37 24.25 10.07
C ASP A 35 -19.61 24.07 10.99
N HIS A 36 -20.13 22.85 11.12
CA HIS A 36 -21.36 22.56 11.89
C HIS A 36 -22.55 23.45 11.51
N LYS A 37 -22.63 23.92 10.26
CA LYS A 37 -23.76 24.73 9.78
C LYS A 37 -24.86 23.82 9.23
N TRP A 38 -25.91 23.64 10.03
CA TRP A 38 -27.09 22.82 9.70
C TRP A 38 -28.00 23.54 8.69
N SER A 39 -27.54 23.64 7.44
CA SER A 39 -28.32 24.12 6.30
C SER A 39 -28.42 23.03 5.25
N SER A 40 -29.57 22.92 4.57
CA SER A 40 -29.78 22.00 3.43
C SER A 40 -28.71 22.16 2.36
N ASP A 41 -28.26 23.40 2.15
CA ASP A 41 -27.36 23.77 1.06
C ASP A 41 -25.89 23.44 1.39
N LYS A 42 -25.62 22.95 2.60
CA LYS A 42 -24.28 22.61 3.10
C LYS A 42 -24.10 21.13 3.40
N GLN A 43 -25.02 20.29 2.93
CA GLN A 43 -24.91 18.84 2.98
C GLN A 43 -24.08 18.36 1.79
N VAL A 44 -22.79 18.11 2.01
CA VAL A 44 -21.81 17.87 0.93
C VAL A 44 -21.44 16.41 0.80
N ALA A 45 -21.56 15.63 1.88
CA ALA A 45 -21.15 14.24 1.90
C ALA A 45 -22.16 13.34 2.62
N ARG A 46 -22.06 12.03 2.41
CA ARG A 46 -22.83 11.04 3.18
C ARG A 46 -22.02 9.79 3.48
N ILE A 47 -22.01 9.38 4.74
CA ILE A 47 -21.35 8.13 5.17
C ILE A 47 -22.17 6.94 4.67
N PHE A 48 -21.52 5.98 4.03
CA PHE A 48 -22.16 4.74 3.58
C PHE A 48 -21.59 3.49 4.27
N GLN A 49 -20.42 3.59 4.89
CA GLN A 49 -19.77 2.49 5.58
C GLN A 49 -18.94 3.02 6.75
N THR A 50 -18.90 2.24 7.84
CA THR A 50 -18.05 2.47 8.99
C THR A 50 -17.39 1.18 9.45
N GLU A 51 -16.24 1.29 10.09
CA GLU A 51 -15.47 0.18 10.65
C GLU A 51 -14.72 0.70 11.89
N VAL A 52 -14.63 -0.12 12.94
CA VAL A 52 -13.74 0.16 14.08
C VAL A 52 -12.39 -0.46 13.76
N VAL A 53 -11.35 0.37 13.75
CA VAL A 53 -9.99 -0.02 13.40
C VAL A 53 -9.07 0.23 14.58
N ARG A 54 -8.07 -0.64 14.75
CA ARG A 54 -7.03 -0.51 15.76
C ARG A 54 -5.67 -0.34 15.09
N GLU A 55 -5.09 0.85 15.21
CA GLU A 55 -3.76 1.18 14.68
C GLU A 55 -3.00 2.02 15.71
N ASP A 56 -1.68 1.84 15.80
CA ASP A 56 -0.79 2.63 16.67
C ASP A 56 -1.21 2.72 18.15
N GLY A 57 -1.89 1.68 18.65
CA GLY A 57 -2.34 1.62 20.06
C GLY A 57 -3.63 2.38 20.35
N ALA A 58 -4.30 2.95 19.35
CA ALA A 58 -5.60 3.59 19.48
C ALA A 58 -6.68 2.82 18.70
N GLU A 59 -7.90 2.82 19.22
CA GLU A 59 -9.09 2.32 18.52
C GLU A 59 -9.93 3.51 18.03
N PHE A 60 -10.28 3.49 16.74
CA PHE A 60 -10.99 4.61 16.12
C PHE A 60 -12.03 4.17 15.11
N ILE A 61 -13.00 5.05 14.85
CA ILE A 61 -14.02 4.83 13.82
C ILE A 61 -13.50 5.34 12.48
N LYS A 62 -13.24 4.40 11.57
CA LYS A 62 -13.00 4.66 10.16
C LYS A 62 -14.33 4.72 9.42
N ALA A 63 -14.53 5.76 8.63
CA ALA A 63 -15.73 5.95 7.82
C ALA A 63 -15.38 6.18 6.35
N TRP A 64 -16.27 5.71 5.47
CA TRP A 64 -16.28 6.03 4.05
C TRP A 64 -17.50 6.86 3.74
N ALA A 65 -17.27 7.98 3.07
CA ALA A 65 -18.31 8.87 2.62
C ALA A 65 -18.12 9.17 1.13
N TYR A 66 -19.21 9.48 0.44
CA TYR A 66 -19.17 9.98 -0.92
C TYR A 66 -19.60 11.46 -0.95
N ILE A 67 -19.08 12.18 -1.94
CA ILE A 67 -19.47 13.54 -2.30
C ILE A 67 -19.94 13.50 -3.75
N ARG A 68 -21.06 14.15 -4.07
CA ARG A 68 -21.52 14.28 -5.46
C ARG A 68 -20.59 15.24 -6.21
N ARG A 69 -19.97 14.77 -7.31
CA ARG A 69 -19.17 15.60 -8.21
C ARG A 69 -20.02 16.59 -9.01
N GLY A 70 -19.42 17.70 -9.40
CA GLY A 70 -20.03 18.79 -10.16
C GLY A 70 -20.35 20.04 -9.33
N GLU A 71 -20.37 21.19 -10.01
CA GLU A 71 -20.80 22.50 -9.47
C GLU A 71 -19.98 22.93 -8.24
N ALA A 72 -20.65 23.40 -7.18
CA ALA A 72 -20.03 23.91 -5.96
C ALA A 72 -19.24 22.85 -5.16
N ASN A 73 -19.47 21.55 -5.41
CA ASN A 73 -18.77 20.49 -4.70
C ASN A 73 -17.38 20.19 -5.29
N ASP A 74 -17.10 20.59 -6.54
CA ASP A 74 -15.80 20.33 -7.16
C ASP A 74 -14.67 21.08 -6.43
N GLU A 75 -14.94 22.29 -5.95
CA GLU A 75 -14.01 23.06 -5.13
C GLU A 75 -13.75 22.38 -3.77
N ILE A 76 -14.81 21.87 -3.12
CA ILE A 76 -14.67 21.14 -1.85
C ILE A 76 -13.89 19.85 -2.04
N ILE A 77 -14.14 19.11 -3.13
CA ILE A 77 -13.38 17.91 -3.47
C ILE A 77 -11.91 18.27 -3.70
N ALA A 78 -11.64 19.32 -4.48
CA ALA A 78 -10.28 19.79 -4.73
C ALA A 78 -9.55 20.18 -3.44
N ASP A 79 -10.22 20.87 -2.51
CA ASP A 79 -9.66 21.21 -1.20
C ASP A 79 -9.34 19.98 -0.35
N ILE A 80 -10.22 18.96 -0.38
CA ILE A 80 -9.98 17.68 0.32
C ILE A 80 -8.80 16.94 -0.30
N GLU A 81 -8.76 16.86 -1.63
CA GLU A 81 -7.69 16.20 -2.40
C GLU A 81 -6.34 16.92 -2.21
N ALA A 82 -6.34 18.26 -2.16
CA ALA A 82 -5.18 19.09 -1.83
C ALA A 82 -4.77 18.94 -0.36
N GLY A 83 -5.70 18.56 0.53
CA GLY A 83 -5.46 18.46 1.97
C GLY A 83 -5.63 19.79 2.71
N ILE A 84 -6.30 20.77 2.10
CA ILE A 84 -6.73 22.02 2.72
C ILE A 84 -7.91 21.74 3.67
N LYS A 85 -8.89 20.93 3.22
CA LYS A 85 -10.00 20.44 4.06
C LYS A 85 -9.70 19.04 4.55
N LYS A 86 -8.83 18.95 5.55
CA LYS A 86 -8.33 17.68 6.08
C LYS A 86 -9.06 17.24 7.33
N GLU A 87 -9.32 18.14 8.26
CA GLU A 87 -9.81 17.80 9.59
C GLU A 87 -11.33 17.60 9.60
N VAL A 88 -11.79 16.67 10.43
CA VAL A 88 -13.23 16.44 10.64
C VAL A 88 -13.56 16.41 12.12
N SER A 89 -14.78 16.79 12.45
CA SER A 89 -15.37 16.66 13.79
C SER A 89 -16.66 15.87 13.69
N VAL A 90 -17.12 15.33 14.81
CA VAL A 90 -18.40 14.61 14.91
C VAL A 90 -19.34 15.25 15.90
N GLY A 91 -20.61 15.32 15.54
CA GLY A 91 -21.70 15.60 16.47
C GLY A 91 -22.36 14.29 16.86
N CYS A 92 -22.39 13.95 18.15
CA CYS A 92 -23.07 12.75 18.65
C CYS A 92 -23.63 12.98 20.07
N ALA A 93 -24.51 12.07 20.49
CA ALA A 93 -25.04 12.02 21.84
C ALA A 93 -24.64 10.72 22.54
N MET A 94 -24.19 10.88 23.77
CA MET A 94 -23.74 9.81 24.65
C MET A 94 -24.65 9.82 25.88
N GLY A 95 -25.10 8.64 26.31
CA GLY A 95 -26.04 8.47 27.41
C GLY A 95 -25.37 8.67 28.76
N ARG A 96 -24.05 8.43 28.83
CA ARG A 96 -23.27 8.51 30.06
C ARG A 96 -21.89 9.09 29.83
N SER A 97 -21.41 9.85 30.81
CA SER A 97 -20.05 10.35 30.89
C SER A 97 -19.51 10.03 32.27
N VAL A 98 -18.35 9.37 32.36
CA VAL A 98 -17.77 8.92 33.64
C VAL A 98 -16.38 9.52 33.87
N CYS A 99 -16.05 9.80 35.12
CA CYS A 99 -14.74 10.31 35.51
C CYS A 99 -13.67 9.23 35.39
N SER A 100 -12.55 9.51 34.72
CA SER A 100 -11.44 8.58 34.58
C SER A 100 -10.68 8.27 35.88
N ILE A 101 -10.85 9.10 36.93
CA ILE A 101 -10.15 8.95 38.21
C ILE A 101 -10.94 8.05 39.17
N CYS A 102 -12.25 8.29 39.32
CA CYS A 102 -13.08 7.56 40.29
C CYS A 102 -14.20 6.71 39.69
N GLY A 103 -14.44 6.78 38.38
CA GLY A 103 -15.49 6.01 37.69
C GLY A 103 -16.93 6.44 37.98
N SER A 104 -17.15 7.47 38.81
CA SER A 104 -18.48 8.05 39.05
C SER A 104 -18.93 8.88 37.86
N ASP A 105 -20.23 9.13 37.75
CA ASP A 105 -20.79 9.98 36.70
C ASP A 105 -20.11 11.36 36.73
N TYR A 106 -19.67 11.82 35.57
CA TYR A 106 -18.92 13.04 35.47
C TYR A 106 -19.78 14.23 35.92
N GLY A 107 -19.24 15.07 36.81
CA GLY A 107 -19.99 16.15 37.48
C GLY A 107 -20.61 15.78 38.82
N SER A 108 -20.65 14.48 39.18
CA SER A 108 -21.07 14.04 40.53
C SER A 108 -19.91 13.92 41.54
N CYS A 109 -18.67 14.09 41.08
CA CYS A 109 -17.46 14.05 41.91
C CYS A 109 -16.70 15.39 41.86
N GLY A 110 -15.71 15.56 42.75
CA GLY A 110 -14.89 16.78 42.81
C GLY A 110 -13.79 16.90 41.75
N HIS A 111 -13.57 15.87 40.92
CA HIS A 111 -12.49 15.86 39.93
C HIS A 111 -12.81 16.76 38.73
N ARG A 112 -11.81 17.50 38.27
CA ARG A 112 -11.92 18.42 37.13
C ARG A 112 -11.05 17.98 35.96
N LYS A 113 -11.64 17.99 34.76
CA LYS A 113 -10.98 17.77 33.47
C LYS A 113 -9.68 18.58 33.37
N GLY A 114 -8.60 17.91 32.99
CA GLY A 114 -7.28 18.51 32.82
C GLY A 114 -6.48 18.68 34.11
N GLU A 115 -7.06 18.48 35.29
CA GLU A 115 -6.31 18.44 36.55
C GLU A 115 -5.71 17.04 36.79
N SER A 116 -4.58 17.00 37.50
CA SER A 116 -3.86 15.76 37.82
C SER A 116 -4.19 15.28 39.23
N TYR A 117 -4.53 13.99 39.36
CA TYR A 117 -4.82 13.31 40.60
C TYR A 117 -4.00 12.02 40.63
N ASP A 118 -3.16 11.85 41.66
CA ASP A 118 -2.29 10.67 41.81
C ASP A 118 -1.46 10.32 40.55
N GLY A 119 -1.04 11.35 39.80
CA GLY A 119 -0.24 11.20 38.58
C GLY A 119 -1.05 10.94 37.31
N GLN A 120 -2.38 10.87 37.39
CA GLN A 120 -3.28 10.71 36.25
C GLN A 120 -4.07 12.00 35.98
N VAL A 121 -4.12 12.43 34.72
CA VAL A 121 -4.97 13.56 34.29
C VAL A 121 -6.42 13.11 34.20
N CYS A 122 -7.32 13.85 34.85
CA CYS A 122 -8.75 13.59 34.79
C CYS A 122 -9.31 13.90 33.40
N CYS A 123 -10.05 12.95 32.84
CA CYS A 123 -10.83 13.11 31.62
C CYS A 123 -12.23 12.51 31.80
N ALA A 124 -13.15 12.92 30.93
CA ALA A 124 -14.48 12.33 30.82
C ALA A 124 -14.45 11.19 29.81
N ILE A 125 -14.90 10.01 30.21
CA ILE A 125 -15.03 8.84 29.34
C ILE A 125 -16.48 8.77 28.89
N LEU A 126 -16.70 8.90 27.59
CA LEU A 126 -18.02 8.91 26.97
C LEU A 126 -18.50 7.49 26.69
N GLN A 127 -19.65 7.14 27.26
CA GLN A 127 -20.25 5.80 27.24
C GLN A 127 -21.69 5.85 26.73
N GLU A 128 -22.20 4.67 26.34
CA GLU A 128 -23.59 4.48 25.92
C GLU A 128 -23.98 5.36 24.72
N PRO A 129 -23.49 5.06 23.50
CA PRO A 129 -23.79 5.88 22.33
C PRO A 129 -25.29 5.83 22.01
N MET A 130 -25.94 7.00 21.98
CA MET A 130 -27.39 7.13 21.82
C MET A 130 -27.78 7.56 20.41
N ASP A 131 -27.07 8.55 19.85
CA ASP A 131 -27.29 9.02 18.49
C ASP A 131 -25.99 9.59 17.90
N ALA A 132 -25.92 9.61 16.58
CA ALA A 132 -24.91 10.34 15.81
C ALA A 132 -25.63 11.36 14.93
N TYR A 133 -25.28 12.62 15.01
CA TYR A 133 -25.98 13.67 14.29
C TYR A 133 -25.41 13.88 12.89
N GLU A 134 -24.10 14.10 12.84
CA GLU A 134 -23.39 14.53 11.65
C GLU A 134 -21.88 14.31 11.81
N PHE A 135 -21.17 14.43 10.70
CA PHE A 135 -19.76 14.77 10.72
C PHE A 135 -19.54 16.06 9.94
N SER A 136 -18.56 16.85 10.33
CA SER A 136 -18.30 18.15 9.73
C SER A 136 -16.84 18.28 9.34
N PHE A 137 -16.57 18.82 8.16
CA PHE A 137 -15.26 19.38 7.85
C PHE A 137 -15.06 20.65 8.68
N VAL A 138 -13.93 20.74 9.38
CA VAL A 138 -13.58 21.84 10.29
C VAL A 138 -12.11 22.18 10.12
N ALA A 139 -11.67 23.36 10.58
CA ALA A 139 -10.24 23.70 10.61
C ALA A 139 -9.52 23.16 11.86
N VAL A 140 -10.24 23.05 12.98
CA VAL A 140 -9.70 22.57 14.26
C VAL A 140 -10.69 21.56 14.85
N PRO A 141 -10.37 20.26 14.83
CA PRO A 141 -11.20 19.23 15.42
C PRO A 141 -10.93 19.11 16.92
N ALA A 142 -11.92 18.63 17.69
CA ALA A 142 -11.72 18.24 19.08
C ALA A 142 -10.69 17.10 19.16
N GLN A 143 -10.92 16.04 18.39
CA GLN A 143 -10.02 14.90 18.23
C GLN A 143 -8.88 15.24 17.26
N ARG A 144 -7.64 15.22 17.74
CA ARG A 144 -6.46 15.70 16.97
C ARG A 144 -6.23 14.93 15.67
N GLU A 145 -6.49 13.64 15.69
CA GLU A 145 -6.28 12.73 14.55
C GLU A 145 -7.55 12.55 13.69
N ALA A 146 -8.65 13.22 14.03
CA ALA A 146 -9.87 13.14 13.24
C ALA A 146 -9.71 13.92 11.92
N GLY A 147 -9.82 13.19 10.81
CA GLY A 147 -9.65 13.77 9.50
C GLY A 147 -9.83 12.81 8.33
N VAL A 148 -9.73 13.36 7.13
CA VAL A 148 -9.68 12.61 5.88
C VAL A 148 -8.38 11.81 5.86
N LEU A 149 -8.54 10.48 5.83
CA LEU A 149 -7.44 9.56 5.65
C LEU A 149 -7.06 9.61 4.18
N LYS A 150 -5.94 10.26 3.86
CA LYS A 150 -5.30 10.08 2.56
C LYS A 150 -4.66 8.69 2.56
N GLY A 151 -5.37 7.71 2.02
CA GLY A 151 -4.67 6.54 1.50
C GLY A 151 -3.69 7.02 0.43
N LEU A 152 -2.52 6.39 0.30
CA LEU A 152 -1.69 6.45 -0.92
C LEU A 152 -2.44 5.80 -2.10
N GLY A 153 -3.58 6.41 -2.45
CA GLY A 153 -4.68 5.84 -3.22
C GLY A 153 -5.25 6.79 -4.26
N CYS A 154 -4.64 7.95 -4.49
CA CYS A 154 -4.45 8.40 -5.87
C CYS A 154 -3.42 7.43 -6.46
N GLY A 155 -3.91 6.45 -7.23
CA GLY A 155 -3.25 5.16 -7.48
C GLY A 155 -1.73 5.22 -7.52
N LYS A 156 -1.07 4.35 -6.72
CA LYS A 156 0.40 4.21 -6.58
C LYS A 156 1.13 5.06 -7.61
N PRO A 157 1.70 6.22 -7.23
CA PRO A 157 2.24 7.13 -8.23
C PRO A 157 3.19 6.33 -9.11
N LYS A 158 2.91 6.33 -10.42
CA LYS A 158 3.73 5.58 -11.37
C LYS A 158 5.17 6.02 -11.14
N LEU A 159 6.12 5.10 -11.23
CA LEU A 159 7.55 5.41 -10.99
C LEU A 159 8.01 6.66 -11.77
N LYS A 160 7.45 6.88 -12.96
CA LYS A 160 7.62 8.09 -13.77
C LYS A 160 7.16 9.38 -13.08
N ALA A 161 5.96 9.38 -12.49
CA ALA A 161 5.41 10.55 -11.81
C ALA A 161 6.23 10.92 -10.56
N LEU A 162 6.72 9.91 -9.81
CA LEU A 162 7.66 10.14 -8.71
C LEU A 162 8.99 10.72 -9.21
N ALA A 163 9.51 10.21 -10.33
CA ALA A 163 10.74 10.72 -10.91
C ALA A 163 10.60 12.19 -11.39
N ASP A 164 9.44 12.54 -11.95
CA ASP A 164 9.10 13.90 -12.34
C ASP A 164 8.99 14.83 -11.12
N GLU A 165 8.35 14.38 -10.03
CA GLU A 165 8.14 15.15 -8.79
C GLU A 165 9.44 15.42 -8.02
N PHE A 166 10.31 14.42 -7.92
CA PHE A 166 11.55 14.50 -7.13
C PHE A 166 12.80 14.82 -7.96
N GLY A 167 12.64 15.15 -9.25
CA GLY A 167 13.76 15.49 -10.14
C GLY A 167 14.69 14.32 -10.49
N ALA A 168 14.26 13.08 -10.27
CA ALA A 168 15.04 11.85 -10.48
C ALA A 168 14.85 11.24 -11.89
N GLN A 169 14.70 12.09 -12.91
CA GLN A 169 14.33 11.67 -14.26
C GLN A 169 15.48 10.92 -14.97
N ALA A 170 16.73 11.21 -14.62
CA ALA A 170 17.89 10.52 -15.17
C ALA A 170 17.98 9.09 -14.66
N GLU A 171 17.78 8.90 -13.36
CA GLU A 171 17.75 7.61 -12.67
C GLU A 171 16.58 6.75 -13.17
N TYR A 172 15.40 7.35 -13.34
CA TYR A 172 14.25 6.68 -13.94
C TYR A 172 14.54 6.17 -15.36
N ARG A 173 15.15 7.01 -16.21
CA ARG A 173 15.55 6.60 -17.56
C ARG A 173 16.57 5.47 -17.55
N ALA A 174 17.56 5.53 -16.67
CA ALA A 174 18.57 4.49 -16.53
C ALA A 174 17.94 3.14 -16.11
N LEU A 175 17.07 3.15 -15.08
CA LEU A 175 16.33 1.96 -14.64
C LEU A 175 15.44 1.39 -15.75
N TYR A 176 14.76 2.25 -16.50
CA TYR A 176 13.91 1.82 -17.61
C TYR A 176 14.72 1.13 -18.73
N GLN A 177 15.86 1.71 -19.10
CA GLN A 177 16.78 1.11 -20.08
C GLN A 177 17.30 -0.25 -19.62
N GLN A 178 17.70 -0.38 -18.35
CA GLN A 178 18.13 -1.66 -17.77
C GLN A 178 17.02 -2.70 -17.78
N ALA A 179 15.79 -2.31 -17.42
CA ALA A 179 14.64 -3.22 -17.44
C ALA A 179 14.31 -3.68 -18.88
N GLU A 180 14.47 -2.81 -19.88
CA GLU A 180 14.25 -3.16 -21.28
C GLU A 180 15.30 -4.16 -21.80
N LEU A 181 16.58 -3.95 -21.44
CA LEU A 181 17.65 -4.91 -21.71
C LEU A 181 17.40 -6.25 -21.01
N GLY A 182 16.96 -6.23 -19.74
CA GLY A 182 16.61 -7.43 -19.00
C GLY A 182 15.50 -8.25 -19.67
N LYS A 183 14.46 -7.59 -20.19
CA LYS A 183 13.39 -8.26 -20.95
C LYS A 183 13.90 -8.91 -22.24
N ARG A 184 14.81 -8.25 -22.97
CA ARG A 184 15.42 -8.82 -24.18
C ARG A 184 16.27 -10.03 -23.83
N TYR A 185 17.10 -9.93 -22.81
CA TYR A 185 17.95 -11.02 -22.34
C TYR A 185 17.13 -12.23 -21.85
N GLN A 186 16.04 -12.00 -21.10
CA GLN A 186 15.14 -13.06 -20.67
C GLN A 186 14.52 -13.79 -21.86
N LYS A 187 14.06 -13.05 -22.88
CA LYS A 187 13.52 -13.65 -24.11
C LYS A 187 14.59 -14.47 -24.85
N GLU A 188 15.81 -13.97 -24.94
CA GLU A 188 16.93 -14.72 -25.54
C GLU A 188 17.26 -16.01 -24.78
N LEU A 189 17.18 -16.00 -23.45
CA LEU A 189 17.31 -17.21 -22.63
C LEU A 189 16.19 -18.21 -22.92
N GLU A 190 14.94 -17.76 -22.93
CA GLU A 190 13.78 -18.60 -23.27
C GLU A 190 13.93 -19.24 -24.65
N ASP A 191 14.28 -18.44 -25.66
CA ASP A 191 14.47 -18.93 -27.04
C ASP A 191 15.67 -19.88 -27.15
N SER A 192 16.75 -19.62 -26.40
CA SER A 192 17.91 -20.50 -26.36
C SER A 192 17.58 -21.86 -25.76
N ILE A 193 16.82 -21.90 -24.66
CA ILE A 193 16.40 -23.15 -24.00
C ILE A 193 15.50 -23.97 -24.93
N VAL A 194 14.52 -23.33 -25.59
CA VAL A 194 13.65 -24.03 -26.55
C VAL A 194 14.49 -24.60 -27.69
N ARG A 195 15.41 -23.81 -28.25
CA ARG A 195 16.30 -24.27 -29.33
C ARG A 195 17.15 -25.47 -28.89
N LEU A 196 17.82 -25.38 -27.73
CA LEU A 196 18.68 -26.44 -27.22
C LEU A 196 17.89 -27.71 -26.90
N GLY A 197 16.70 -27.58 -26.31
CA GLY A 197 15.84 -28.72 -25.99
C GLY A 197 15.34 -29.47 -27.24
N LEU A 198 15.09 -28.73 -28.33
CA LEU A 198 14.76 -29.33 -29.63
C LEU A 198 15.98 -29.98 -30.29
N SER A 199 17.15 -29.34 -30.26
CA SER A 199 18.40 -29.91 -30.80
C SER A 199 18.82 -31.21 -30.12
N LEU A 200 18.53 -31.35 -28.83
CA LEU A 200 18.81 -32.54 -28.03
C LEU A 200 17.70 -33.61 -28.10
N GLU A 201 16.64 -33.36 -28.86
CA GLU A 201 15.48 -34.27 -29.01
C GLU A 201 14.93 -34.77 -27.66
N LEU A 202 14.74 -33.86 -26.68
CA LEU A 202 14.29 -34.21 -25.33
C LEU A 202 12.88 -34.86 -25.24
N GLY A 203 12.21 -35.10 -26.37
CA GLY A 203 10.86 -35.68 -26.42
C GLY A 203 9.76 -34.73 -25.95
N VAL A 204 10.06 -33.43 -25.82
CA VAL A 204 9.11 -32.39 -25.40
C VAL A 204 8.85 -31.44 -26.55
N GLU A 205 7.59 -31.17 -26.83
CA GLU A 205 7.20 -30.24 -27.91
C GLU A 205 7.59 -28.78 -27.60
N ALA A 206 7.91 -28.02 -28.64
CA ALA A 206 8.33 -26.62 -28.53
C ALA A 206 7.37 -25.71 -27.71
N PRO A 207 6.03 -25.83 -27.81
CA PRO A 207 5.11 -25.02 -27.01
C PRO A 207 5.23 -25.30 -25.51
N VAL A 208 5.49 -26.56 -25.14
CA VAL A 208 5.64 -26.99 -23.74
C VAL A 208 6.95 -26.45 -23.17
N LEU A 209 8.06 -26.58 -23.91
CA LEU A 209 9.36 -26.00 -23.52
C LEU A 209 9.26 -24.47 -23.32
N ARG A 210 8.55 -23.78 -24.22
CA ARG A 210 8.35 -22.34 -24.13
C ARG A 210 7.50 -21.95 -22.92
N SER A 211 6.50 -22.76 -22.57
CA SER A 211 5.70 -22.54 -21.36
C SER A 211 6.56 -22.68 -20.11
N ILE A 212 7.39 -23.72 -20.03
CA ILE A 212 8.28 -23.96 -18.89
C ILE A 212 9.28 -22.81 -18.73
N ALA A 213 9.91 -22.38 -19.83
CA ALA A 213 10.89 -21.30 -19.80
C ALA A 213 10.28 -19.95 -19.35
N LYS A 214 9.03 -19.66 -19.71
CA LYS A 214 8.36 -18.43 -19.26
C LYS A 214 8.05 -18.37 -17.77
N THR A 215 7.83 -19.53 -17.14
CA THR A 215 7.44 -19.62 -15.73
C THR A 215 8.62 -19.78 -14.78
N ALA A 216 9.79 -20.14 -15.29
CA ALA A 216 10.97 -20.38 -14.47
C ALA A 216 11.59 -19.07 -13.96
N ALA A 217 12.22 -19.13 -12.78
CA ALA A 217 12.99 -18.00 -12.26
C ALA A 217 14.23 -17.74 -13.13
N ALA A 218 14.71 -16.49 -13.15
CA ALA A 218 15.86 -16.09 -13.97
C ALA A 218 17.12 -16.93 -13.68
N GLU A 219 17.36 -17.26 -12.41
CA GLU A 219 18.50 -18.10 -12.00
C GLU A 219 18.40 -19.52 -12.55
N ASP A 220 17.19 -20.08 -12.57
CA ASP A 220 16.94 -21.42 -13.08
C ASP A 220 17.08 -21.48 -14.60
N LEU A 221 16.63 -20.42 -15.31
CA LEU A 221 16.83 -20.29 -16.75
C LEU A 221 18.31 -20.28 -17.14
N ILE A 222 19.13 -19.55 -16.39
CA ILE A 222 20.57 -19.49 -16.64
C ILE A 222 21.21 -20.86 -16.43
N LYS A 223 20.92 -21.53 -15.29
CA LYS A 223 21.45 -22.87 -14.99
C LYS A 223 20.99 -23.91 -16.02
N LEU A 224 19.71 -23.88 -16.39
CA LEU A 224 19.14 -24.79 -17.38
C LEU A 224 19.79 -24.60 -18.75
N LYS A 225 19.97 -23.35 -19.19
CA LYS A 225 20.67 -23.06 -20.43
C LYS A 225 22.09 -23.65 -20.40
N SER A 226 22.87 -23.39 -19.36
CA SER A 226 24.24 -23.89 -19.24
C SER A 226 24.29 -25.42 -19.27
N ALA A 227 23.41 -26.10 -18.53
CA ALA A 227 23.35 -27.56 -18.53
C ALA A 227 22.98 -28.15 -19.90
N LEU A 228 22.06 -27.50 -20.63
CA LEU A 228 21.69 -27.92 -21.99
C LEU A 228 22.81 -27.65 -23.00
N GLU A 229 23.56 -26.55 -22.86
CA GLU A 229 24.73 -26.25 -23.69
C GLU A 229 25.83 -27.29 -23.50
N GLU A 230 26.13 -27.69 -22.26
CA GLU A 230 27.09 -28.75 -21.94
C GLU A 230 26.65 -30.09 -22.55
N ARG A 231 25.39 -30.48 -22.37
CA ARG A 231 24.83 -31.70 -22.97
C ARG A 231 24.88 -31.68 -24.50
N LEU A 232 24.58 -30.53 -25.11
CA LEU A 232 24.68 -30.40 -26.57
C LEU A 232 26.13 -30.58 -27.03
N ALA A 233 27.09 -29.96 -26.35
CA ALA A 233 28.51 -30.09 -26.68
C ALA A 233 29.03 -31.53 -26.51
N GLU A 234 28.54 -32.27 -25.51
CA GLU A 234 28.83 -33.70 -25.34
C GLU A 234 28.24 -34.54 -26.49
N SER A 235 26.99 -34.27 -26.86
CA SER A 235 26.27 -35.05 -27.88
C SER A 235 26.73 -34.75 -29.31
N MET A 236 27.20 -33.54 -29.58
CA MET A 236 27.60 -33.05 -30.90
C MET A 236 28.89 -32.21 -30.76
N PRO A 237 30.05 -32.85 -30.51
CA PRO A 237 31.30 -32.14 -30.35
C PRO A 237 31.67 -31.40 -31.65
N LEU A 238 31.91 -30.10 -31.54
CA LEU A 238 32.36 -29.29 -32.67
C LEU A 238 33.79 -29.70 -33.05
N THR A 239 33.93 -30.57 -34.04
CA THR A 239 35.23 -30.88 -34.65
C THR A 239 35.52 -29.92 -35.78
N THR A 240 36.64 -29.20 -35.70
CA THR A 240 37.12 -28.39 -36.82
C THR A 240 37.48 -29.31 -37.99
N GLN A 241 37.11 -28.92 -39.23
CA GLN A 241 37.44 -29.71 -40.43
C GLN A 241 38.95 -29.89 -40.66
N LEU A 242 39.75 -28.99 -40.08
CA LEU A 242 41.20 -29.16 -39.97
C LEU A 242 41.46 -29.90 -38.65
N GLY A 243 41.86 -31.17 -38.74
CA GLY A 243 42.15 -32.02 -37.58
C GLY A 243 43.34 -31.48 -36.78
N GLY A 244 43.07 -30.75 -35.70
CA GLY A 244 44.09 -30.35 -34.75
C GLY A 244 44.48 -31.54 -33.87
N CYS A 245 45.55 -32.26 -34.21
CA CYS A 245 46.22 -33.16 -33.27
C CYS A 245 46.70 -32.35 -32.06
N ARG A 246 45.92 -32.32 -30.97
CA ARG A 246 46.47 -31.94 -29.67
C ARG A 246 47.23 -33.14 -29.09
N GLY A 247 48.55 -33.13 -29.28
CA GLY A 247 49.48 -33.83 -28.39
C GLY A 247 49.98 -35.22 -28.82
N LYS A 248 50.59 -35.34 -30.00
CA LYS A 248 51.68 -36.31 -30.19
C LYS A 248 52.91 -35.56 -30.71
N GLU A 249 53.98 -35.54 -29.91
CA GLU A 249 55.30 -35.14 -30.38
C GLU A 249 55.73 -36.14 -31.47
N GLU A 250 55.70 -35.72 -32.72
CA GLU A 250 56.40 -36.44 -33.79
C GLU A 250 57.89 -36.07 -33.73
N LYS A 251 58.71 -37.01 -33.27
CA LYS A 251 60.15 -36.99 -33.54
C LYS A 251 60.34 -37.12 -35.05
N VAL A 252 60.73 -36.02 -35.68
CA VAL A 252 61.16 -36.02 -37.08
C VAL A 252 62.58 -36.59 -37.11
N GLU A 253 62.73 -37.86 -37.50
CA GLU A 253 64.03 -38.40 -37.90
C GLU A 253 64.42 -37.81 -39.25
N SER A 254 65.43 -36.94 -39.23
CA SER A 254 66.06 -36.38 -40.42
C SER A 254 66.95 -37.42 -41.08
N GLY A 255 66.35 -38.31 -41.87
CA GLY A 255 67.07 -39.18 -42.79
C GLY A 255 66.62 -38.91 -44.21
N PHE A 256 67.36 -38.06 -44.94
CA PHE A 256 67.77 -38.24 -46.34
C PHE A 256 68.38 -36.91 -46.84
N LEU A 257 69.71 -36.85 -46.77
CA LEU A 257 70.54 -36.12 -47.72
C LEU A 257 70.57 -36.94 -49.03
N ILE A 258 70.23 -36.30 -50.15
CA ILE A 258 71.03 -36.00 -51.37
C ILE A 258 70.09 -35.37 -52.39
#